data_AF-A0A923QP05-F1
#
_entry.id   AF-A0A923QP05-F1
#
_cell.length_a   1.000
_cell.length_b   1.000
_cell.length_c   1.000
_cell.angle_alpha   90.00
_cell.angle_beta   90.00
_cell.angle_gamma   90.00
#
_symmetry.space_group_name_H-M   'P 1'
#
loop_
_entity.id
_entity.type
_entity.pdbx_description
1 polymer ?
#
loop_
_entity_poly.entity_id
_entity_poly.type
_entity_poly.pdbx_seq_one_letter_code
_entity_poly.pdbx_strand_id
1 'polypeptide(L)' 'MNAFIRFKLALTENKPIVKPYMEALWAELPDGKDIPVKHSLMILVGLHYRWAILLRLLTAAQYQRSFIHL' A
#
# COMPACT_ATOMS: atom_id res chain seq x y z
N MET A 1 -1.01 -0.48 -4.03
CA MET A 1 -0.71 -1.65 -3.17
C MET A 1 0.29 -1.32 -2.06
N ASN A 2 1.46 -0.75 -2.37
CA ASN A 2 2.54 -0.52 -1.40
C ASN A 2 2.10 0.24 -0.13
N ALA A 3 1.32 1.31 -0.25
CA ALA A 3 0.83 2.04 0.92
C ALA A 3 -0.05 1.17 1.86
N PHE A 4 -0.96 0.36 1.32
CA PHE A 4 -1.76 -0.59 2.11
C PHE A 4 -0.87 -1.59 2.88
N ILE A 5 0.20 -2.07 2.25
CA ILE A 5 1.18 -2.96 2.91
C ILE A 5 1.94 -2.21 4.01
N ARG A 6 2.40 -0.98 3.76
CA ARG A 6 3.08 -0.14 4.77
C ARG A 6 2.21 0.11 6.00
N PHE A 7 0.90 0.33 5.81
CA PHE A 7 -0.05 0.42 6.93
C PHE A 7 -0.10 -0.88 7.75
N LYS A 8 -0.16 -2.04 7.08
CA LYS A 8 -0.15 -3.34 7.77
C LYS A 8 1.12 -3.53 8.58
N LEU A 9 2.29 -3.29 7.98
CA LEU A 9 3.59 -3.37 8.69
C LEU A 9 3.62 -2.42 9.89
N ALA A 10 3.23 -1.16 9.71
CA ALA A 10 3.20 -0.18 10.81
C ALA A 10 2.28 -0.61 11.95
N LEU A 11 1.16 -1.27 11.65
CA LEU A 11 0.21 -1.77 12.65
C LEU A 11 0.69 -3.03 13.38
N THR A 12 1.54 -3.85 12.76
CA THR A 12 1.97 -5.15 13.31
C THR A 12 3.40 -5.16 13.82
N GLU A 13 4.24 -4.19 13.47
CA GLU A 13 5.66 -4.14 13.81
C GLU A 13 6.02 -2.82 14.50
N ASN A 14 7.08 -2.82 15.32
CA ASN A 14 7.52 -1.62 16.01
C ASN A 14 8.41 -0.77 15.10
N LYS A 15 7.87 0.34 14.59
CA LYS A 15 8.57 1.31 13.72
C LYS A 15 9.37 0.65 12.58
N PRO A 16 8.73 -0.16 11.73
CA PRO A 16 9.43 -0.88 10.67
C PRO A 16 10.04 0.08 9.65
N ILE A 17 11.18 -0.30 9.08
CA ILE A 17 11.76 0.35 7.91
C ILE A 17 11.05 -0.20 6.68
N VAL A 18 10.37 0.67 5.92
CA VAL A 18 9.68 0.23 4.69
C VAL A 18 10.65 0.20 3.53
N LYS A 19 10.53 -0.84 2.70
CA LYS A 19 11.37 -0.98 1.51
C LYS A 19 11.00 0.09 0.46
N PRO A 20 11.96 0.93 0.02
CA PRO A 20 11.77 1.78 -1.14
C PRO A 20 11.78 0.93 -2.41
N TYR A 21 11.24 1.46 -3.49
CA TYR A 21 11.24 0.80 -4.79
C TYR A 21 11.34 1.85 -5.90
N MET A 22 11.95 1.46 -7.02
CA MET A 22 12.14 2.34 -8.17
C MET A 22 10.86 2.37 -9.00
N GLU A 23 9.88 3.16 -8.57
CA GLU A 23 8.54 3.21 -9.16
C GLU A 23 8.52 3.54 -10.65
N ALA A 24 9.43 4.42 -11.10
CA ALA A 24 9.62 4.69 -12.52
C ALA A 24 10.02 3.41 -13.29
N LEU A 25 10.96 2.61 -12.76
CA LEU A 25 11.38 1.36 -13.41
C LEU A 25 10.26 0.32 -13.40
N TRP A 26 9.37 0.33 -12.40
CA TRP A 26 8.22 -0.57 -12.35
C TRP A 26 7.18 -0.22 -13.41
N ALA A 27 6.92 1.07 -13.62
CA ALA A 27 6.02 1.54 -14.66
C ALA A 27 6.50 1.13 -16.07
N GLU A 28 7.80 0.92 -16.23
CA GLU A 28 8.39 0.54 -17.51
C GLU A 28 8.30 -0.96 -17.83
N LEU A 29 7.85 -1.80 -16.89
CA LEU A 29 7.68 -3.23 -17.11
C LEU A 29 6.49 -3.52 -18.05
N PRO A 30 6.47 -4.68 -18.75
CA PRO A 30 5.38 -5.00 -19.68
C PRO A 30 3.99 -5.00 -19.04
N ASP A 31 3.89 -5.35 -17.75
CA ASP A 31 2.63 -5.32 -17.02
C ASP A 31 2.15 -3.89 -16.70
N GLY A 32 3.04 -2.91 -16.71
CA GLY A 32 2.72 -1.49 -16.58
C GLY A 32 2.42 -0.82 -17.92
N LYS A 33 3.15 -1.20 -18.98
CA LYS A 33 3.05 -0.57 -20.31
C LYS A 33 1.97 -1.15 -21.21
N ASP A 34 1.86 -2.47 -21.27
CA ASP A 34 1.29 -3.13 -22.45
C ASP A 34 -0.10 -3.73 -22.19
N ILE A 35 -0.54 -3.82 -20.93
CA ILE A 35 -1.83 -4.41 -20.57
C ILE A 35 -2.93 -3.36 -20.32
N PRO A 36 -4.21 -3.69 -20.60
CA PRO A 36 -5.31 -2.77 -20.39
C PRO A 36 -5.48 -2.31 -18.93
N VAL A 37 -5.67 -1.00 -18.74
CA VAL A 37 -5.86 -0.35 -17.43
C VAL A 37 -6.98 -0.95 -16.58
N LYS A 38 -7.97 -1.62 -17.20
CA LYS A 38 -9.11 -2.25 -16.51
C LYS A 38 -8.66 -3.21 -15.39
N HIS A 39 -7.54 -3.91 -15.57
CA HIS A 39 -7.05 -4.87 -14.59
C HIS A 39 -6.50 -4.16 -13.34
N SER A 40 -5.79 -3.04 -13.51
CA SER A 40 -5.35 -2.17 -12.41
C SER A 40 -6.54 -1.57 -11.66
N LEU A 41 -7.60 -1.16 -12.36
CA LEU A 41 -8.82 -0.65 -11.72
C LEU A 41 -9.49 -1.73 -10.84
N MET A 42 -9.58 -2.97 -11.31
CA MET A 42 -10.13 -4.07 -10.50
C MET A 42 -9.32 -4.31 -9.22
N ILE A 43 -7.99 -4.24 -9.30
CA ILE A 43 -7.10 -4.34 -8.13
C ILE A 43 -7.38 -3.18 -7.16
N LEU A 44 -7.48 -1.94 -7.67
CA LEU A 44 -7.72 -0.76 -6.85
C LEU A 44 -9.07 -0.80 -6.13
N VAL A 45 -10.12 -1.31 -6.77
CA VAL A 45 -11.45 -1.45 -6.15
C VAL A 45 -11.37 -2.35 -4.91
N GLY A 46 -10.84 -3.56 -5.05
CA GLY A 46 -10.71 -4.49 -3.92
C GLY A 46 -9.75 -3.99 -2.84
N LEU A 47 -8.64 -3.37 -3.26
CA LEU A 47 -7.65 -2.78 -2.37
C LEU A 47 -8.26 -1.67 -1.50
N HIS A 48 -8.92 -0.69 -2.12
CA HIS A 48 -9.51 0.44 -1.41
C HIS A 48 -10.68 0.02 -0.53
N TYR A 49 -11.49 -0.96 -0.93
CA TYR A 49 -12.56 -1.49 -0.08
C TYR A 49 -11.99 -2.02 1.26
N ARG A 50 -10.99 -2.90 1.19
CA ARG A 50 -10.36 -3.47 2.40
C ARG A 50 -9.61 -2.43 3.22
N TRP A 51 -8.93 -1.51 2.55
CA TRP A 51 -8.14 -0.48 3.22
C TRP A 51 -9.04 0.54 3.92
N ALA A 52 -10.15 0.96 3.31
CA ALA A 52 -11.13 1.84 3.93
C ALA A 52 -11.75 1.23 5.20
N ILE A 53 -12.11 -0.06 5.15
CA ILE A 53 -12.60 -0.79 6.34
C ILE A 53 -11.52 -0.81 7.43
N LEU A 54 -10.28 -1.17 7.10
CA LEU A 54 -9.18 -1.18 8.06
C LEU A 54 -9.04 0.17 8.75
N LEU A 55 -8.97 1.27 7.99
CA LEU A 55 -8.79 2.62 8.51
C LEU A 55 -9.95 3.01 9.44
N ARG A 56 -11.20 2.76 9.04
CA ARG A 56 -12.38 3.07 9.87
C ARG A 56 -12.40 2.33 11.21
N LEU A 57 -11.74 1.19 11.30
CA LEU A 57 -11.71 0.34 12.50
C LEU A 57 -10.46 0.56 13.36
N LEU A 58 -9.54 1.45 12.97
CA LEU A 58 -8.37 1.75 13.79
C LEU A 58 -8.74 2.56 15.03
N THR A 59 -8.11 2.23 16.14
CA THR A 59 -8.16 3.06 17.35
C THR A 59 -7.28 4.29 17.21
N ALA A 60 -7.54 5.32 18.02
CA ALA A 60 -6.70 6.51 18.08
C ALA A 60 -5.22 6.18 18.36
N ALA A 61 -4.94 5.18 19.21
CA ALA A 61 -3.58 4.72 19.50
C ALA A 61 -2.92 4.03 18.29
N GLN A 62 -3.68 3.27 17.50
CA GLN A 62 -3.17 2.64 16.28
C GLN A 62 -2.82 3.68 15.20
N TYR A 63 -3.57 4.78 15.12
CA TYR A 63 -3.26 5.90 14.24
C TYR A 63 -1.93 6.61 14.58
N GLN A 64 -1.44 6.50 15.82
CA GLN A 64 -0.14 7.06 16.22
C GLN A 64 1.05 6.17 15.84
N ARG A 65 0.80 4.96 15.30
CA ARG A 65 1.87 4.07 14.84
C ARG A 65 2.48 4.62 13.55
N SER A 66 3.78 4.42 13.40
CA SER A 66 4.57 4.96 12.29
C SER A 66 5.51 3.90 11.71
N PHE A 67 6.00 4.21 10.53
CA PHE A 67 7.07 3.47 9.86
C PHE A 67 8.15 4.47 9.40
N ILE A 68 9.36 3.98 9.14
CA ILE A 68 10.48 4.80 8.69
C ILE A 68 10.63 4.62 7.18
N HIS A 69 10.64 5.73 6.43
CA HIS A 69 11.06 5.75 5.03
C HIS A 69 12.50 6.25 4.99
N LEU A 70 13.41 5.39 4.50
CA LEU A 70 14.80 5.76 4.26
C LEU A 70 14.94 6.61 3.00
#